data_AF-A0A804N553-F1
#
_entry.id   AF-A0A804N553-F1
#
_cell.length_a   1.000
_cell.length_b   1.000
_cell.length_c   1.000
_cell.angle_alpha   90.00
_cell.angle_beta   90.00
_cell.angle_gamma   90.00
#
_symmetry.space_group_name_H-M   'P 1'
#
loop_
_entity.id
_entity.type
_entity.pdbx_description
1 polymer ?
#
loop_
_entity_poly.entity_id
_entity_poly.type
_entity_poly.pdbx_seq_one_letter_code
_entity_poly.pdbx_strand_id
1 'polypeptide(L)'
;MVGTAEGGAERAVRRWVDAAGGRLVLDGGLATELEANGADLNDPLWSAKCLLSSPHLIRKVHMDYLEAGANIIITASYQATIQGFESKGFSKEQSENLLTKSVQIALEAREMFLKEHLEKSTPIQHPILVAAALGSYGAYLADGSEYSGDYGEAGTKEFLKDFHRRRLQVLAEAGPDLIAFETIPNKLEAQAYVELLEECNINIPSWLSFNSKDGVHVVSGDSLIECATIADKCAKVGAVGINCTPPRFIHGLILSIRKVTDKPILIYPNSGERYDGEKKEWVFHVLCRNPLVCQMVILFRT
;
A
#
# COMPACT_ATOMS: atom_id res chain seq x y z
N MET A 1 -26.50 22.64 -16.65
CA MET A 1 -26.16 21.26 -16.25
C MET A 1 -24.67 21.07 -16.48
N VAL A 2 -23.86 21.28 -15.45
CA VAL A 2 -22.41 21.06 -15.48
C VAL A 2 -22.22 19.61 -15.04
N GLY A 3 -21.83 18.73 -15.98
CA GLY A 3 -21.59 17.33 -15.70
C GLY A 3 -20.46 17.19 -14.68
N THR A 4 -20.75 16.50 -13.59
CA THR A 4 -19.77 16.02 -12.62
C THR A 4 -18.73 15.16 -13.36
N ALA A 5 -17.45 15.42 -13.10
CA ALA A 5 -16.34 14.64 -13.61
C ALA A 5 -16.31 13.25 -12.94
N GLU A 6 -17.28 12.39 -13.25
CA GLU A 6 -17.33 11.01 -12.76
C GLU A 6 -16.12 10.24 -13.27
N GLY A 7 -15.40 9.50 -12.41
CA GLY A 7 -14.41 8.48 -12.79
C GLY A 7 -12.96 8.91 -13.05
N GLY A 8 -12.49 10.05 -12.53
CA GLY A 8 -11.10 10.53 -12.77
C GLY A 8 -10.00 9.53 -12.36
N ALA A 9 -10.04 9.03 -11.13
CA ALA A 9 -9.04 8.09 -10.62
C ALA A 9 -9.11 6.73 -11.33
N GLU A 10 -10.33 6.19 -11.52
CA GLU A 10 -10.52 4.91 -12.23
C GLU A 10 -9.97 4.97 -13.66
N ARG A 11 -10.27 6.04 -14.41
CA ARG A 11 -9.73 6.22 -15.75
C ARG A 11 -8.20 6.28 -15.76
N ALA A 12 -7.60 6.98 -14.80
CA ALA A 12 -6.14 7.05 -14.67
C ALA A 12 -5.54 5.65 -14.47
N VAL A 13 -6.08 4.89 -13.52
CA VAL A 13 -5.61 3.53 -13.23
C VAL A 13 -5.81 2.59 -14.43
N ARG A 14 -6.98 2.61 -15.08
CA ARG A 14 -7.24 1.80 -16.28
C ARG A 14 -6.27 2.13 -17.41
N ARG A 15 -5.97 3.41 -17.64
CA ARG A 15 -4.99 3.83 -18.65
C ARG A 15 -3.62 3.22 -18.38
N TRP A 16 -3.17 3.20 -17.13
CA TRP A 16 -1.89 2.58 -16.78
C TRP A 16 -1.91 1.06 -16.97
N VAL A 17 -3.00 0.41 -16.56
CA VAL A 17 -3.20 -1.03 -16.76
C VAL A 17 -3.19 -1.40 -18.25
N ASP A 18 -3.90 -0.65 -19.08
CA ASP A 18 -3.93 -0.88 -20.53
C ASP A 18 -2.55 -0.62 -21.16
N ALA A 19 -1.83 0.43 -20.74
CA ALA A 19 -0.48 0.73 -21.21
C ALA A 19 0.55 -0.35 -20.83
N ALA A 20 0.30 -1.12 -19.77
CA ALA A 20 1.14 -2.23 -19.35
C ALA A 20 0.66 -3.61 -19.89
N GLY A 21 -0.25 -3.62 -20.87
CA GLY A 21 -0.71 -4.86 -21.51
C GLY A 21 -1.79 -5.61 -20.71
N GLY A 22 -2.61 -4.87 -19.96
CA GLY A 22 -3.77 -5.41 -19.23
C GLY A 22 -3.51 -5.74 -17.76
N ARG A 23 -2.28 -5.55 -17.28
CA ARG A 23 -1.91 -5.71 -15.86
C ARG A 23 -0.74 -4.81 -15.47
N LEU A 24 -0.71 -4.36 -14.21
CA LEU A 24 0.45 -3.77 -13.57
C LEU A 24 0.99 -4.72 -12.51
N VAL A 25 2.30 -4.77 -12.37
CA VAL A 25 3.00 -5.50 -11.33
C VAL A 25 3.36 -4.53 -10.20
N LEU A 26 3.03 -4.86 -8.96
CA LEU A 26 3.47 -4.14 -7.77
C LEU A 26 4.74 -4.78 -7.21
N ASP A 27 5.49 -4.00 -6.45
CA ASP A 27 6.57 -4.50 -5.61
C ASP A 27 6.06 -5.42 -4.50
N GLY A 28 7.01 -5.99 -3.77
CA GLY A 28 6.78 -6.96 -2.71
C GLY A 28 6.96 -6.38 -1.31
N GLY A 29 7.26 -7.26 -0.35
CA GLY A 29 7.50 -6.88 1.04
C GLY A 29 8.78 -6.05 1.18
N LEU A 30 8.63 -4.78 1.60
CA LEU A 30 9.78 -3.91 1.84
C LEU A 30 10.64 -4.40 3.03
N ALA A 31 10.01 -4.86 4.11
CA ALA A 31 10.70 -5.28 5.33
C ALA A 31 11.68 -6.45 5.07
N THR A 32 11.19 -7.50 4.40
CA THR A 32 11.97 -8.71 4.11
C THR A 32 13.19 -8.39 3.26
N GLU A 33 13.05 -7.49 2.28
CA GLU A 33 14.17 -7.09 1.43
C GLU A 33 15.14 -6.14 2.13
N LEU A 34 14.65 -5.28 3.03
CA LEU A 34 15.54 -4.47 3.87
C LEU A 34 16.40 -5.36 4.78
N GLU A 35 15.82 -6.39 5.41
CA GLU A 35 16.57 -7.36 6.22
C GLU A 35 17.57 -8.18 5.38
N ALA A 36 17.16 -8.63 4.19
CA ALA A 36 18.05 -9.33 3.26
C ALA A 36 19.25 -8.45 2.83
N ASN A 37 19.05 -7.14 2.81
CA ASN A 37 20.09 -6.14 2.55
C ASN A 37 20.83 -5.65 3.82
N GLY A 38 20.60 -6.28 4.97
CA GLY A 38 21.34 -6.06 6.21
C GLY A 38 20.79 -4.95 7.12
N ALA A 39 19.55 -4.48 6.91
CA ALA A 39 18.90 -3.55 7.81
C ALA A 39 18.48 -4.23 9.13
N ASP A 40 18.59 -3.51 10.25
CA ASP A 40 18.05 -3.92 11.55
C ASP A 40 16.65 -3.32 11.76
N LEU A 41 15.63 -4.18 11.66
CA LEU A 41 14.22 -3.82 11.79
C LEU A 41 13.62 -4.09 13.18
N ASN A 42 14.44 -4.38 14.19
CA ASN A 42 13.97 -4.60 15.57
C ASN A 42 13.55 -3.28 16.27
N ASP A 43 12.58 -2.57 15.70
CA ASP A 43 11.95 -1.39 16.29
C ASP A 43 10.46 -1.37 15.89
N PRO A 44 9.54 -0.91 16.78
CA PRO A 44 8.14 -0.69 16.42
C PRO A 44 7.92 0.22 15.19
N LEU A 45 8.90 1.04 14.81
CA LEU A 45 8.92 1.85 13.58
C LEU A 45 9.71 1.19 12.42
N TRP A 46 9.90 -0.13 12.41
CA TRP A 46 10.76 -0.93 11.48
C TRP A 46 11.29 -0.18 10.24
N SER A 47 10.51 -0.09 9.16
CA SER A 47 10.92 0.57 7.90
C SER A 47 11.05 2.08 8.03
N ALA A 48 10.24 2.69 8.87
CA ALA A 48 10.27 4.13 9.10
C ALA A 48 11.60 4.56 9.77
N LYS A 49 12.23 3.71 10.59
CA LYS A 49 13.60 3.91 11.10
C LYS A 49 14.64 3.91 9.98
N CYS A 50 14.42 3.12 8.91
CA CYS A 50 15.33 3.09 7.76
C CYS A 50 15.31 4.42 6.98
N LEU A 51 14.24 5.23 7.05
CA LEU A 51 14.22 6.58 6.45
C LEU A 51 15.31 7.50 7.03
N LEU A 52 15.65 7.28 8.31
CA LEU A 52 16.69 8.01 9.03
C LEU A 52 18.06 7.37 8.82
N SER A 53 18.15 6.10 9.20
CA SER A 53 19.43 5.39 9.39
C SER A 53 19.99 4.81 8.09
N SER A 54 19.12 4.44 7.14
CA SER A 54 19.52 3.67 5.96
C SER A 54 18.67 3.98 4.72
N PRO A 55 18.48 5.27 4.34
CA PRO A 55 17.65 5.63 3.18
C PRO A 55 18.20 5.06 1.86
N HIS A 56 19.52 4.81 1.79
CA HIS A 56 20.16 4.16 0.66
C HIS A 56 19.71 2.70 0.48
N LEU A 57 19.39 1.98 1.57
CA LEU A 57 18.87 0.61 1.49
C LEU A 57 17.42 0.61 0.96
N ILE A 58 16.58 1.56 1.40
CA ILE A 58 15.23 1.72 0.84
C ILE A 58 15.29 1.96 -0.67
N ARG A 59 16.14 2.89 -1.12
CA ARG A 59 16.35 3.14 -2.55
C ARG A 59 16.81 1.89 -3.29
N LYS A 60 17.76 1.15 -2.70
CA LYS A 60 18.24 -0.12 -3.28
C LYS A 60 17.11 -1.13 -3.45
N VAL A 61 16.28 -1.33 -2.43
CA VAL A 61 15.14 -2.28 -2.51
C VAL A 61 14.14 -1.85 -3.59
N HIS A 62 13.81 -0.56 -3.70
CA HIS A 62 12.97 -0.08 -4.79
C HIS A 62 13.59 -0.37 -6.16
N MET A 63 14.89 -0.11 -6.34
CA MET A 63 15.61 -0.45 -7.57
C MET A 63 15.56 -1.96 -7.84
N ASP A 64 15.79 -2.80 -6.83
CA ASP A 64 15.77 -4.26 -6.97
C ASP A 64 14.38 -4.76 -7.45
N TYR A 65 13.29 -4.17 -6.95
CA TYR A 65 11.93 -4.48 -7.44
C TYR A 65 11.67 -3.98 -8.86
N LEU A 66 12.14 -2.78 -9.21
CA LEU A 66 12.02 -2.25 -10.58
C LEU A 66 12.76 -3.12 -11.58
N GLU A 67 14.00 -3.52 -11.27
CA GLU A 67 14.80 -4.45 -12.08
C GLU A 67 14.17 -5.85 -12.18
N ALA A 68 13.45 -6.28 -11.15
CA ALA A 68 12.65 -7.51 -11.19
C ALA A 68 11.40 -7.39 -12.08
N GLY A 69 11.01 -6.17 -12.50
CA GLY A 69 9.90 -5.90 -13.40
C GLY A 69 8.66 -5.26 -12.75
N ALA A 70 8.79 -4.67 -11.56
CA ALA A 70 7.69 -3.96 -10.92
C ALA A 70 7.32 -2.71 -11.74
N ASN A 71 6.02 -2.48 -11.91
CA ASN A 71 5.46 -1.26 -12.47
C ASN A 71 5.13 -0.23 -11.40
N ILE A 72 4.89 -0.65 -10.16
CA ILE A 72 4.54 0.22 -9.04
C ILE A 72 5.44 -0.12 -7.87
N ILE A 73 6.10 0.88 -7.30
CA ILE A 73 6.80 0.76 -6.02
C ILE A 73 6.03 1.52 -4.93
N ILE A 74 5.87 0.88 -3.77
CA ILE A 74 5.14 1.39 -2.63
C ILE A 74 6.13 2.00 -1.63
N THR A 75 5.90 3.25 -1.21
CA THR A 75 6.84 3.98 -0.36
C THR A 75 7.00 3.35 1.02
N ALA A 76 8.15 3.61 1.66
CA ALA A 76 8.45 3.19 3.03
C ALA A 76 7.68 3.99 4.11
N SER A 77 6.39 4.23 3.90
CA SER A 77 5.55 5.05 4.77
C SER A 77 4.38 4.33 5.42
N TYR A 78 4.20 3.01 5.22
CA TYR A 78 3.06 2.25 5.76
C TYR A 78 2.83 2.44 7.27
N GLN A 79 3.90 2.43 8.08
CA GLN A 79 3.84 2.72 9.52
C GLN A 79 4.37 4.10 9.91
N ALA A 80 4.96 4.84 8.97
CA ALA A 80 5.44 6.18 9.24
C ALA A 80 4.25 7.08 9.58
N THR A 81 4.18 7.53 10.83
CA THR A 81 3.11 8.38 11.35
C THR A 81 3.73 9.50 12.17
N ILE A 82 3.08 10.66 12.18
CA ILE A 82 3.57 11.82 12.93
C ILE A 82 3.67 11.47 14.41
N GLN A 83 2.61 10.87 14.95
CA GLN A 83 2.51 10.43 16.33
C GLN A 83 3.53 9.33 16.67
N GLY A 84 3.78 8.39 15.74
CA GLY A 84 4.80 7.36 15.90
C GLY A 84 6.20 7.94 16.03
N PHE A 85 6.55 8.91 15.19
CA PHE A 85 7.83 9.61 15.27
C PHE A 85 7.92 10.53 16.51
N GLU A 86 6.87 11.27 16.85
CA GLU A 86 6.84 12.10 18.06
C GLU A 86 7.07 11.28 19.34
N SER A 87 6.52 10.05 19.40
CA SER A 87 6.76 9.13 20.53
C SER A 87 8.23 8.71 20.69
N LYS A 88 9.03 8.84 19.62
CA LYS A 88 10.48 8.56 19.60
C LYS A 88 11.32 9.84 19.76
N GLY A 89 10.70 10.97 20.06
CA GLY A 89 11.39 12.24 20.35
C GLY A 89 11.65 13.13 19.14
N PHE A 90 11.05 12.83 17.98
CA PHE A 90 11.12 13.72 16.82
C PHE A 90 10.10 14.87 16.97
N SER A 91 10.44 16.05 16.44
CA SER A 91 9.45 17.12 16.31
C SER A 91 8.42 16.78 15.23
N LYS A 92 7.27 17.46 15.27
CA LYS A 92 6.27 17.37 14.20
C LYS A 92 6.88 17.64 12.82
N GLU A 93 7.69 18.69 12.69
CA GLU A 93 8.36 19.05 11.44
C GLU A 93 9.31 17.94 10.95
N GLN A 94 10.12 17.36 11.84
CA GLN A 94 10.99 16.23 11.51
C GLN A 94 10.17 15.02 11.04
N SER A 95 9.05 14.77 11.69
CA SER A 95 8.13 13.66 11.37
C SER A 95 7.49 13.84 9.98
N GLU A 96 7.01 15.05 9.66
CA GLU A 96 6.49 15.39 8.34
C GLU A 96 7.59 15.29 7.27
N ASN A 97 8.80 15.75 7.56
CA ASN A 97 9.94 15.63 6.65
C ASN A 97 10.30 14.17 6.35
N LEU A 98 10.14 13.25 7.31
CA LEU A 98 10.37 11.81 7.08
C LEU A 98 9.30 11.20 6.18
N LEU A 99 8.03 11.60 6.32
CA LEU A 99 6.97 11.20 5.39
C LEU A 99 7.29 11.67 3.98
N THR A 100 7.63 12.94 3.80
CA THR A 100 8.04 13.49 2.50
C THR A 100 9.24 12.74 1.92
N LYS A 101 10.25 12.46 2.76
CA LYS A 101 11.45 11.73 2.36
C LYS A 101 11.16 10.32 1.85
N SER A 102 10.15 9.64 2.41
CA SER A 102 9.76 8.30 1.94
C SER A 102 9.30 8.31 0.48
N VAL A 103 8.58 9.35 0.07
CA VAL A 103 8.12 9.54 -1.31
C VAL A 103 9.28 9.95 -2.21
N GLN A 104 10.11 10.89 -1.75
CA GLN A 104 11.29 11.36 -2.49
C GLN A 104 12.25 10.22 -2.83
N ILE A 105 12.53 9.30 -1.89
CA ILE A 105 13.41 8.15 -2.13
C ILE A 105 12.86 7.24 -3.23
N ALA A 106 11.55 7.00 -3.26
CA ALA A 106 10.92 6.18 -4.29
C ALA A 106 10.91 6.90 -5.66
N LEU A 107 10.65 8.22 -5.68
CA LEU A 107 10.74 9.03 -6.89
C LEU A 107 12.16 9.03 -7.47
N GLU A 108 13.18 9.19 -6.62
CA GLU A 108 14.60 9.09 -7.00
C GLU A 108 14.92 7.71 -7.60
N ALA A 109 14.44 6.62 -6.99
CA ALA A 109 14.64 5.28 -7.51
C ALA A 109 14.04 5.12 -8.92
N ARG A 110 12.80 5.56 -9.12
CA ARG A 110 12.14 5.57 -10.43
C ARG A 110 12.95 6.36 -11.47
N GLU A 111 13.41 7.57 -11.11
CA GLU A 111 14.18 8.43 -12.02
C GLU A 111 15.52 7.81 -12.40
N MET A 112 16.23 7.21 -11.45
CA MET A 112 17.47 6.48 -11.69
C MET A 112 17.24 5.31 -12.64
N PHE A 113 16.24 4.47 -12.36
CA PHE A 113 15.89 3.32 -13.17
C PHE A 113 15.56 3.70 -14.63
N LEU A 114 14.72 4.72 -14.83
CA LEU A 114 14.36 5.21 -16.16
C LEU A 114 15.57 5.76 -16.92
N LYS A 115 16.45 6.50 -16.24
CA LYS A 115 17.68 7.03 -16.83
C LYS A 115 18.62 5.92 -17.30
N GLU A 116 18.87 4.92 -16.45
CA GLU A 116 19.74 3.80 -16.79
C GLU A 116 19.23 2.99 -17.99
N HIS A 117 17.91 2.80 -18.10
CA HIS A 117 17.30 2.06 -19.22
C HIS A 117 17.29 2.85 -20.53
N LEU A 118 17.15 4.18 -20.45
CA LEU A 118 17.30 5.06 -21.61
C LEU A 118 18.72 5.01 -22.17
N GLU A 119 19.73 5.08 -21.30
CA GLU A 119 21.15 5.01 -21.69
C GLU A 119 21.52 3.64 -22.30
N LYS A 120 20.91 2.55 -21.82
CA LYS A 120 21.08 1.19 -22.37
C LYS A 120 20.35 0.95 -23.70
N SER A 121 19.65 1.95 -24.25
CA SER A 121 18.81 1.83 -25.46
C SER A 121 17.73 0.74 -25.34
N THR A 122 17.29 0.45 -24.12
CA THR A 122 16.18 -0.47 -23.81
C THR A 122 15.01 0.36 -23.27
N PRO A 123 14.25 1.05 -24.14
CA PRO A 123 13.19 1.95 -23.69
C PRO A 123 12.09 1.16 -22.97
N ILE A 124 11.76 1.61 -21.76
CA ILE A 124 10.64 1.06 -20.99
C ILE A 124 9.34 1.57 -21.62
N GLN A 125 8.51 0.65 -22.09
CA GLN A 125 7.26 0.97 -22.80
C GLN A 125 6.03 1.00 -21.89
N HIS A 126 6.18 0.60 -20.64
CA HIS A 126 5.11 0.55 -19.64
C HIS A 126 5.34 1.61 -18.55
N PRO A 127 4.27 2.07 -17.87
CA PRO A 127 4.41 3.02 -16.77
C PRO A 127 5.22 2.45 -15.60
N ILE A 128 6.00 3.32 -14.96
CA ILE A 128 6.64 3.09 -13.65
C ILE A 128 6.08 4.14 -12.69
N LEU A 129 5.42 3.69 -11.64
CA LEU A 129 4.61 4.50 -10.74
C LEU A 129 5.13 4.41 -9.30
N VAL A 130 4.92 5.47 -8.54
CA VAL A 130 5.18 5.54 -7.11
C VAL A 130 3.86 5.70 -6.36
N ALA A 131 3.59 4.78 -5.45
CA ALA A 131 2.40 4.81 -4.59
C ALA A 131 2.80 5.16 -3.15
N ALA A 132 2.24 6.24 -2.62
CA ALA A 132 2.47 6.61 -1.22
C ALA A 132 1.66 5.71 -0.28
N ALA A 133 2.34 4.89 0.50
CA ALA A 133 1.76 3.96 1.45
C ALA A 133 1.15 4.69 2.66
N LEU A 134 -0.11 4.38 2.95
CA LEU A 134 -0.83 4.87 4.11
C LEU A 134 -1.53 3.68 4.78
N GLY A 135 -0.84 3.08 5.75
CA GLY A 135 -1.36 1.98 6.56
C GLY A 135 -2.40 2.44 7.58
N SER A 136 -3.18 1.46 8.05
CA SER A 136 -4.24 1.62 9.05
C SER A 136 -3.74 2.13 10.41
N TYR A 137 -4.66 2.58 11.25
CA TYR A 137 -4.38 2.96 12.64
C TYR A 137 -3.81 1.78 13.43
N GLY A 138 -4.29 0.55 13.18
CA GLY A 138 -3.74 -0.66 13.80
C GLY A 138 -2.23 -0.83 13.52
N ALA A 139 -1.75 -0.43 12.34
CA ALA A 139 -0.34 -0.50 12.01
C ALA A 139 0.52 0.43 12.89
N TYR A 140 -0.03 1.57 13.34
CA TYR A 140 0.63 2.47 14.27
C TYR A 140 0.69 1.91 15.69
N LEU A 141 -0.36 1.22 16.14
CA LEU A 141 -0.40 0.62 17.48
C LEU A 141 0.67 -0.46 17.67
N ALA A 142 1.07 -1.12 16.58
CA ALA A 142 2.08 -2.18 16.58
C ALA A 142 1.79 -3.33 17.56
N ASP A 143 0.51 -3.58 17.82
CA ASP A 143 -0.01 -4.61 18.75
C ASP A 143 -0.78 -5.72 18.02
N GLY A 144 -0.77 -5.71 16.68
CA GLY A 144 -1.53 -6.64 15.84
C GLY A 144 -2.97 -6.22 15.57
N SER A 145 -3.39 -5.03 16.01
CA SER A 145 -4.75 -4.52 15.77
C SER A 145 -5.09 -4.31 14.30
N GLU A 146 -4.09 -4.24 13.40
CA GLU A 146 -4.32 -4.29 11.95
C GLU A 146 -4.82 -5.66 11.46
N TYR A 147 -4.75 -6.70 12.29
CA TYR A 147 -5.27 -8.05 12.03
C TYR A 147 -6.46 -8.44 12.93
N SER A 148 -6.81 -7.59 13.90
CA SER A 148 -8.06 -7.72 14.68
C SER A 148 -9.14 -6.76 14.17
N GLY A 149 -8.75 -5.56 13.72
CA GLY A 149 -9.63 -4.45 13.38
C GLY A 149 -10.35 -3.80 14.56
N ASP A 150 -10.02 -4.22 15.79
CA ASP A 150 -10.58 -3.68 17.03
C ASP A 150 -9.64 -2.64 17.62
N TYR A 151 -10.09 -1.38 17.63
CA TYR A 151 -9.32 -0.23 18.14
C TYR A 151 -9.84 0.25 19.51
N GLY A 152 -10.78 -0.48 20.12
CA GLY A 152 -11.47 -0.03 21.33
C GLY A 152 -12.14 1.35 21.16
N GLU A 153 -12.04 2.19 22.18
CA GLU A 153 -12.64 3.54 22.19
C GLU A 153 -12.02 4.50 21.15
N ALA A 154 -10.80 4.22 20.68
CA ALA A 154 -10.14 4.98 19.61
C ALA A 154 -10.71 4.67 18.22
N GLY A 155 -11.66 3.73 18.08
CA GLY A 155 -12.21 3.30 16.79
C GLY A 155 -13.25 4.21 16.14
N THR A 156 -13.49 5.42 16.64
CA THR A 156 -14.47 6.33 16.01
C THR A 156 -13.98 6.87 14.68
N LYS A 157 -14.89 7.07 13.72
CA LYS A 157 -14.55 7.62 12.41
C LYS A 157 -13.87 8.99 12.49
N GLU A 158 -14.33 9.89 13.35
CA GLU A 158 -13.73 11.23 13.49
C GLU A 158 -12.32 11.16 14.08
N PHE A 159 -12.06 10.29 15.06
CA PHE A 159 -10.71 10.06 15.55
C PHE A 159 -9.79 9.55 14.44
N LEU A 160 -10.24 8.57 13.64
CA LEU A 160 -9.46 8.04 12.52
C LEU A 160 -9.18 9.11 11.46
N LYS A 161 -10.14 10.01 11.20
CA LYS A 161 -9.95 11.16 10.32
C LYS A 161 -8.87 12.09 10.87
N ASP A 162 -8.95 12.47 12.14
CA ASP A 162 -7.97 13.34 12.80
C ASP A 162 -6.56 12.73 12.78
N PHE A 163 -6.46 11.42 13.04
CA PHE A 163 -5.20 10.68 13.02
C PHE A 163 -4.53 10.72 11.63
N HIS A 164 -5.29 10.44 10.56
CA HIS A 164 -4.74 10.30 9.20
C HIS A 164 -4.62 11.61 8.43
N ARG A 165 -5.40 12.65 8.79
CA ARG A 165 -5.55 13.88 7.97
C ARG A 165 -4.22 14.52 7.60
N ARG A 166 -3.37 14.83 8.57
CA ARG A 166 -2.11 15.54 8.29
C ARG A 166 -1.12 14.65 7.54
N ARG A 167 -1.07 13.35 7.88
CA ARG A 167 -0.24 12.37 7.17
C ARG A 167 -0.62 12.27 5.69
N LEU A 168 -1.92 12.20 5.39
CA LEU A 168 -2.44 12.18 4.02
C LEU A 168 -2.02 13.44 3.25
N GLN A 169 -2.17 14.62 3.86
CA GLN A 169 -1.78 15.89 3.22
C GLN A 169 -0.29 15.92 2.90
N VAL A 170 0.57 15.57 3.85
CA VAL A 170 2.03 15.58 3.67
C VAL A 170 2.46 14.59 2.59
N LEU A 171 1.90 13.37 2.59
CA LEU A 171 2.21 12.38 1.55
C LEU A 171 1.71 12.82 0.17
N ALA A 172 0.54 13.46 0.09
CA ALA A 172 0.02 13.99 -1.17
C ALA A 172 0.85 15.19 -1.69
N GLU A 173 1.24 16.11 -0.80
CA GLU A 173 2.10 17.26 -1.10
C GLU A 173 3.48 16.83 -1.61
N ALA A 174 3.98 15.67 -1.19
CA ALA A 174 5.24 15.10 -1.65
C ALA A 174 5.21 14.57 -3.11
N GLY A 175 4.04 14.54 -3.75
CA GLY A 175 3.89 14.29 -5.19
C GLY A 175 4.03 12.83 -5.67
N PRO A 176 3.45 11.82 -5.01
CA PRO A 176 3.35 10.47 -5.56
C PRO A 176 2.39 10.42 -6.75
N ASP A 177 2.45 9.36 -7.56
CA ASP A 177 1.48 9.14 -8.66
C ASP A 177 0.14 8.61 -8.13
N LEU A 178 0.19 7.88 -7.01
CA LEU A 178 -0.93 7.17 -6.38
C LEU A 178 -0.84 7.26 -4.85
N ILE A 179 -1.98 7.14 -4.17
CA ILE A 179 -2.04 6.90 -2.73
C ILE A 179 -2.56 5.49 -2.45
N ALA A 180 -1.82 4.75 -1.64
CA ALA A 180 -2.09 3.36 -1.29
C ALA A 180 -2.65 3.28 0.13
N PHE A 181 -3.98 3.27 0.28
CA PHE A 181 -4.59 2.91 1.56
C PHE A 181 -4.63 1.39 1.66
N GLU A 182 -3.86 0.82 2.57
CA GLU A 182 -3.60 -0.62 2.57
C GLU A 182 -3.71 -1.26 3.95
N THR A 183 -4.04 -2.55 3.95
CA THR A 183 -4.30 -3.33 5.17
C THR A 183 -5.40 -2.67 6.02
N ILE A 184 -6.48 -2.25 5.38
CA ILE A 184 -7.63 -1.63 6.04
C ILE A 184 -8.46 -2.72 6.72
N PRO A 185 -8.56 -2.74 8.06
CA PRO A 185 -9.11 -3.90 8.76
C PRO A 185 -10.60 -3.79 9.06
N ASN A 186 -11.17 -2.59 8.97
CA ASN A 186 -12.57 -2.32 9.32
C ASN A 186 -13.23 -1.30 8.39
N LYS A 187 -14.57 -1.26 8.45
CA LYS A 187 -15.40 -0.39 7.62
C LYS A 187 -15.28 1.10 7.97
N LEU A 188 -15.13 1.43 9.25
CA LEU A 188 -15.10 2.82 9.71
C LEU A 188 -13.86 3.57 9.19
N GLU A 189 -12.73 2.88 9.15
CA GLU A 189 -11.49 3.45 8.61
C GLU A 189 -11.54 3.62 7.09
N ALA A 190 -12.19 2.68 6.37
CA ALA A 190 -12.47 2.84 4.95
C ALA A 190 -13.31 4.11 4.67
N GLN A 191 -14.32 4.36 5.51
CA GLN A 191 -15.13 5.58 5.43
C GLN A 191 -14.32 6.83 5.75
N ALA A 192 -13.47 6.78 6.79
CA ALA A 192 -12.59 7.88 7.15
C ALA A 192 -11.67 8.29 5.98
N TYR A 193 -11.05 7.32 5.30
CA TYR A 193 -10.20 7.61 4.14
C TYR A 193 -10.95 8.24 2.98
N VAL A 194 -12.12 7.69 2.61
CA VAL A 194 -12.94 8.26 1.54
C VAL A 194 -13.39 9.68 1.85
N GLU A 195 -13.80 9.96 3.09
CA GLU A 195 -14.16 11.32 3.51
C GLU A 195 -12.95 12.27 3.49
N LEU A 196 -11.78 11.82 3.97
CA LEU A 196 -10.56 12.63 3.95
C LEU A 196 -10.10 12.99 2.54
N LEU A 197 -10.23 12.07 1.57
CA LEU A 197 -9.92 12.35 0.17
C LEU A 197 -10.72 13.55 -0.35
N GLU A 198 -11.99 13.68 0.06
CA GLU A 198 -12.84 14.83 -0.27
C GLU A 198 -12.51 16.07 0.55
N GLU A 199 -12.47 15.96 1.88
CA GLU A 199 -12.21 17.07 2.80
C GLU A 199 -10.86 17.75 2.56
N CYS A 200 -9.83 16.98 2.25
CA CYS A 200 -8.48 17.49 1.97
C CYS A 200 -8.27 17.84 0.48
N ASN A 201 -9.30 17.74 -0.36
CA ASN A 201 -9.23 18.00 -1.79
C ASN A 201 -8.08 17.27 -2.51
N ILE A 202 -7.90 16.00 -2.18
CA ILE A 202 -6.83 15.17 -2.76
C ILE A 202 -7.22 14.82 -4.20
N ASN A 203 -6.38 15.21 -5.17
CA ASN A 203 -6.61 14.95 -6.60
C ASN A 203 -5.73 13.83 -7.17
N ILE A 204 -4.94 13.19 -6.32
CA ILE A 204 -4.10 12.04 -6.67
C ILE A 204 -4.99 10.78 -6.64
N PRO A 205 -4.98 9.94 -7.69
CA PRO A 205 -5.69 8.66 -7.67
C PRO A 205 -5.26 7.81 -6.47
N SER A 206 -6.19 7.01 -5.92
CA SER A 206 -5.90 6.13 -4.79
C SER A 206 -6.44 4.72 -4.97
N TRP A 207 -5.98 3.79 -4.15
CA TRP A 207 -6.65 2.50 -3.95
C TRP A 207 -6.98 2.27 -2.48
N LEU A 208 -8.01 1.47 -2.23
CA LEU A 208 -8.29 0.89 -0.91
C LEU A 208 -8.08 -0.62 -0.99
N SER A 209 -7.21 -1.15 -0.14
CA SER A 209 -6.96 -2.58 -0.02
C SER A 209 -7.27 -3.06 1.40
N PHE A 210 -8.08 -4.12 1.48
CA PHE A 210 -8.50 -4.72 2.74
C PHE A 210 -7.74 -6.02 3.03
N ASN A 211 -7.84 -6.54 4.26
CA ASN A 211 -7.30 -7.85 4.62
C ASN A 211 -8.41 -8.75 5.19
N SER A 212 -8.27 -10.06 5.01
CA SER A 212 -9.24 -11.06 5.45
C SER A 212 -8.54 -12.26 6.09
N LYS A 213 -9.18 -12.85 7.12
CA LYS A 213 -8.71 -14.07 7.79
C LYS A 213 -9.58 -15.31 7.50
N ASP A 214 -10.78 -15.11 6.97
CA ASP A 214 -11.78 -16.17 6.74
C ASP A 214 -12.25 -16.28 5.27
N GLY A 215 -11.84 -15.35 4.41
CA GLY A 215 -12.24 -15.33 3.00
C GLY A 215 -13.61 -14.73 2.71
N VAL A 216 -14.27 -14.13 3.71
CA VAL A 216 -15.61 -13.54 3.58
C VAL A 216 -15.68 -12.12 4.15
N HIS A 217 -15.10 -11.91 5.33
CA HIS A 217 -15.12 -10.64 6.06
C HIS A 217 -13.75 -9.98 6.03
N VAL A 218 -13.72 -8.66 6.26
CA VAL A 218 -12.47 -8.03 6.69
C VAL A 218 -12.15 -8.45 8.13
N VAL A 219 -10.92 -8.25 8.59
CA VAL A 219 -10.47 -8.86 9.85
C VAL A 219 -11.25 -8.43 11.10
N SER A 220 -11.90 -7.25 11.08
CA SER A 220 -12.84 -6.78 12.12
C SER A 220 -14.14 -7.58 12.21
N GLY A 221 -14.47 -8.36 11.17
CA GLY A 221 -15.77 -9.01 11.00
C GLY A 221 -16.75 -8.21 10.14
N ASP A 222 -16.40 -6.98 9.71
CA ASP A 222 -17.22 -6.25 8.74
C ASP A 222 -17.30 -6.99 7.40
N SER A 223 -18.42 -6.83 6.69
CA SER A 223 -18.59 -7.40 5.35
C SER A 223 -17.62 -6.77 4.34
N LEU A 224 -16.82 -7.59 3.67
CA LEU A 224 -15.93 -7.11 2.61
C LEU A 224 -16.70 -6.43 1.47
N ILE A 225 -17.90 -6.93 1.16
CA ILE A 225 -18.76 -6.37 0.10
C ILE A 225 -19.17 -4.93 0.46
N GLU A 226 -19.48 -4.67 1.73
CA GLU A 226 -19.80 -3.31 2.19
C GLU A 226 -18.59 -2.38 2.10
N CYS A 227 -17.43 -2.85 2.54
CA CYS A 227 -16.15 -2.13 2.45
C CYS A 227 -15.78 -1.80 0.99
N ALA A 228 -15.88 -2.77 0.09
CA ALA A 228 -15.63 -2.57 -1.33
C ALA A 228 -16.64 -1.60 -1.98
N THR A 229 -17.90 -1.62 -1.53
CA THR A 229 -18.94 -0.69 -1.99
C THR A 229 -18.63 0.75 -1.58
N ILE A 230 -18.06 0.97 -0.38
CA ILE A 230 -17.62 2.30 0.07
C ILE A 230 -16.50 2.81 -0.84
N ALA A 231 -15.52 1.95 -1.15
CA ALA A 231 -14.42 2.29 -2.06
C ALA A 231 -14.90 2.55 -3.50
N ASP A 232 -15.88 1.78 -3.98
CA ASP A 232 -16.47 1.95 -5.31
C ASP A 232 -17.14 3.31 -5.48
N LYS A 233 -17.91 3.76 -4.48
CA LYS A 233 -18.62 5.05 -4.53
C LYS A 233 -17.73 6.28 -4.54
N CYS A 234 -16.45 6.16 -4.18
CA CYS A 234 -15.52 7.28 -4.19
C CYS A 234 -14.85 7.45 -5.57
N ALA A 235 -15.06 8.59 -6.23
CA ALA A 235 -14.47 8.88 -7.54
C ALA A 235 -12.94 9.07 -7.52
N LYS A 236 -12.36 9.34 -6.35
CA LYS A 236 -10.92 9.47 -6.10
C LYS A 236 -10.23 8.12 -5.86
N VAL A 237 -11.02 7.05 -5.71
CA VAL A 237 -10.52 5.67 -5.62
C VAL A 237 -10.58 5.04 -7.01
N GLY A 238 -9.41 4.68 -7.55
CA GLY A 238 -9.26 4.09 -8.87
C GLY A 238 -9.11 2.56 -8.88
N ALA A 239 -8.83 1.93 -7.74
CA ALA A 239 -8.77 0.48 -7.60
C ALA A 239 -9.23 0.03 -6.21
N VAL A 240 -9.74 -1.20 -6.12
CA VAL A 240 -10.18 -1.83 -4.87
C VAL A 240 -9.55 -3.21 -4.77
N GLY A 241 -9.05 -3.58 -3.59
CA GLY A 241 -8.21 -4.76 -3.49
C GLY A 241 -8.22 -5.51 -2.17
N ILE A 242 -7.41 -6.55 -2.16
CA ILE A 242 -7.07 -7.34 -0.99
C ILE A 242 -5.55 -7.48 -0.89
N ASN A 243 -5.05 -7.31 0.33
CA ASN A 243 -3.67 -7.60 0.66
C ASN A 243 -3.53 -8.29 2.01
N CYS A 244 -2.30 -8.67 2.34
CA CYS A 244 -1.94 -9.27 3.62
C CYS A 244 -2.83 -10.45 4.04
N THR A 245 -3.32 -11.20 3.05
CA THR A 245 -4.32 -12.26 3.19
C THR A 245 -3.75 -13.58 2.67
N PRO A 246 -4.02 -14.73 3.32
CA PRO A 246 -3.56 -16.03 2.83
C PRO A 246 -4.03 -16.31 1.39
N PRO A 247 -3.14 -16.76 0.48
CA PRO A 247 -3.46 -16.99 -0.93
C PRO A 247 -4.70 -17.85 -1.19
N ARG A 248 -4.97 -18.83 -0.32
CA ARG A 248 -6.14 -19.73 -0.42
C ARG A 248 -7.49 -19.01 -0.45
N PHE A 249 -7.59 -17.80 0.09
CA PHE A 249 -8.84 -17.04 0.15
C PHE A 249 -9.01 -16.08 -1.04
N ILE A 250 -7.91 -15.76 -1.73
CA ILE A 250 -7.86 -14.66 -2.70
C ILE A 250 -8.86 -14.83 -3.84
N HIS A 251 -8.99 -16.02 -4.41
CA HIS A 251 -9.93 -16.25 -5.51
C HIS A 251 -11.38 -15.93 -5.12
N GLY A 252 -11.83 -16.41 -3.97
CA GLY A 252 -13.18 -16.14 -3.47
C GLY A 252 -13.41 -14.67 -3.16
N LEU A 253 -12.39 -13.99 -2.62
CA LEU A 253 -12.44 -12.55 -2.31
C LEU A 253 -12.52 -11.69 -3.57
N ILE A 254 -11.76 -12.03 -4.63
CA ILE A 254 -11.85 -11.36 -5.94
C ILE A 254 -13.27 -11.46 -6.49
N LEU A 255 -13.86 -12.65 -6.48
CA LEU A 255 -15.23 -12.87 -6.95
C LEU A 255 -16.25 -12.07 -6.13
N SER A 256 -16.02 -11.89 -4.83
CA SER A 256 -16.88 -11.08 -3.97
C SER A 256 -16.76 -9.59 -4.26
N ILE A 257 -15.54 -9.05 -4.41
CA ILE A 257 -15.32 -7.63 -4.75
C ILE A 257 -15.91 -7.31 -6.12
N ARG A 258 -15.71 -8.18 -7.11
CA ARG A 258 -16.21 -7.96 -8.48
C ARG A 258 -17.74 -7.84 -8.57
N LYS A 259 -18.49 -8.32 -7.58
CA LYS A 259 -19.96 -8.16 -7.54
C LYS A 259 -20.41 -6.71 -7.35
N VAL A 260 -19.54 -5.83 -6.85
CA VAL A 260 -19.90 -4.46 -6.46
C VAL A 260 -19.06 -3.37 -7.09
N THR A 261 -18.03 -3.71 -7.85
CA THR A 261 -17.21 -2.71 -8.54
C THR A 261 -16.71 -3.24 -9.88
N ASP A 262 -16.69 -2.36 -10.87
CA ASP A 262 -16.02 -2.59 -12.15
C ASP A 262 -14.57 -2.10 -12.15
N LYS A 263 -14.15 -1.35 -11.11
CA LYS A 263 -12.79 -0.80 -11.00
C LYS A 263 -11.73 -1.91 -11.09
N PRO A 264 -10.50 -1.59 -11.54
CA PRO A 264 -9.36 -2.49 -11.44
C PRO A 264 -9.25 -3.13 -10.05
N ILE A 265 -8.99 -4.45 -10.02
CA ILE A 265 -8.83 -5.21 -8.78
C ILE A 265 -7.34 -5.39 -8.48
N LEU A 266 -6.97 -5.07 -7.25
CA LEU A 266 -5.59 -5.11 -6.74
C LEU A 266 -5.40 -6.27 -5.75
N ILE A 267 -4.37 -7.10 -5.91
CA ILE A 267 -4.23 -8.34 -5.11
C ILE A 267 -2.78 -8.63 -4.71
N TYR A 268 -2.38 -8.31 -3.48
CA TYR A 268 -1.05 -8.63 -2.90
C TYR A 268 -1.17 -9.50 -1.66
N PRO A 269 -1.34 -10.82 -1.81
CA PRO A 269 -1.43 -11.72 -0.66
C PRO A 269 -0.08 -11.85 0.05
N ASN A 270 -0.11 -12.46 1.23
CA ASN A 270 1.11 -12.95 1.86
C ASN A 270 1.78 -14.02 0.97
N SER A 271 3.09 -14.22 1.16
CA SER A 271 3.90 -15.25 0.49
C SER A 271 3.33 -16.67 0.59
N GLY A 272 2.39 -16.90 1.51
CA GLY A 272 1.82 -18.22 1.82
C GLY A 272 2.68 -19.03 2.78
N GLU A 273 3.77 -18.44 3.26
CA GLU A 273 4.58 -19.01 4.33
C GLU A 273 3.77 -19.13 5.62
N ARG A 274 4.05 -20.19 6.37
CA ARG A 274 3.52 -20.39 7.70
C ARG A 274 4.64 -20.18 8.70
N TYR A 275 4.39 -19.40 9.75
CA TYR A 275 5.32 -19.34 10.87
C TYR A 275 5.29 -20.67 11.64
N ASP A 276 6.43 -21.37 11.67
CA ASP A 276 6.68 -22.53 12.52
C ASP A 276 7.13 -22.04 13.89
N GLY A 277 6.23 -22.12 14.89
CA GLY A 277 6.50 -21.65 16.25
C GLY A 277 7.52 -22.48 17.02
N GLU A 278 7.79 -23.73 16.60
CA GLU A 278 8.81 -24.57 17.23
C GLU A 278 10.20 -24.16 16.75
N LYS A 279 10.32 -23.89 15.45
CA LYS A 279 11.57 -23.49 14.81
C LYS A 279 11.82 -21.99 14.82
N LYS A 280 10.79 -21.20 15.12
CA LYS A 280 10.76 -19.74 15.05
C LYS A 280 11.13 -19.21 13.67
N GLU A 281 10.76 -19.93 12.61
CA GLU A 281 11.07 -19.61 11.22
C GLU A 281 9.81 -19.60 10.34
N TRP A 282 9.85 -18.88 9.22
CA TRP A 282 8.81 -18.94 8.20
C TRP A 282 9.10 -20.10 7.25
N VAL A 283 8.12 -20.99 7.03
CA VAL A 283 8.24 -22.16 6.15
C VAL A 283 7.30 -22.06 4.94
N PHE A 284 7.84 -22.23 3.73
CA PHE A 284 7.07 -22.25 2.48
C PHE A 284 6.35 -23.58 2.24
N HIS A 285 5.15 -23.51 1.68
CA HIS A 285 4.65 -24.61 0.86
C HIS A 285 5.25 -24.51 -0.54
N VAL A 286 6.11 -25.48 -0.87
CA VAL A 286 6.82 -25.70 -2.15
C VAL A 286 6.04 -25.19 -3.36
N LEU A 287 6.40 -24.04 -3.95
CA LEU A 287 6.02 -23.72 -5.34
C LEU A 287 6.79 -22.56 -6.02
N CYS A 288 7.87 -21.99 -5.45
CA CYS A 288 8.51 -20.83 -6.08
C CYS A 288 10.02 -20.75 -5.76
N ARG A 289 10.87 -20.67 -6.80
CA ARG A 289 12.35 -20.77 -6.72
C ARG A 289 13.10 -19.42 -6.72
N ASN A 290 12.41 -18.28 -6.89
CA ASN A 290 13.03 -16.94 -6.85
C ASN A 290 12.25 -16.02 -5.89
N PRO A 291 12.76 -15.75 -4.67
CA PRO A 291 12.03 -15.04 -3.61
C PRO A 291 11.45 -13.69 -4.03
N LEU A 292 12.22 -12.89 -4.79
CA LEU A 292 11.79 -11.57 -5.27
C LEU A 292 10.58 -11.66 -6.20
N VAL A 293 10.56 -12.63 -7.12
CA VAL A 293 9.46 -12.85 -8.07
C VAL A 293 8.23 -13.41 -7.36
N CYS A 294 8.40 -14.16 -6.28
CA CYS A 294 7.28 -14.71 -5.50
C CYS A 294 6.53 -13.64 -4.69
N GLN A 295 7.13 -12.46 -4.48
CA GLN A 295 6.49 -11.33 -3.81
C GLN A 295 5.85 -10.32 -4.79
N MET A 296 6.05 -10.48 -6.10
CA MET A 296 5.50 -9.57 -7.10
C MET A 296 4.01 -9.79 -7.31
N VAL A 297 3.28 -8.68 -7.35
CA VAL A 297 1.82 -8.68 -7.18
C VAL A 297 1.14 -8.09 -8.41
N ILE A 298 -0.10 -8.50 -8.72
CA ILE A 298 -0.77 -8.08 -9.96
C ILE A 298 -2.01 -7.22 -9.66
N LEU A 299 -2.04 -6.03 -10.24
CA LEU A 299 -3.26 -5.27 -10.52
C LEU A 299 -3.70 -5.62 -11.94
N PHE A 300 -4.93 -6.08 -12.14
CA PHE A 300 -5.40 -6.52 -13.46
C PHE A 300 -6.76 -5.95 -13.83
N ARG A 301 -6.97 -5.83 -15.14
CA ARG A 301 -8.29 -5.67 -15.74
C ARG A 301 -8.93 -7.06 -15.80
N THR A 302 -10.10 -7.25 -15.21
CA THR A 302 -10.94 -8.42 -15.50
C THR A 302 -12.03 -8.02 -16.46
#